data_AF-A0A662W2V9-F1
#
_entry.id   AF-A0A662W2V9-F1
#
_cell.length_a   1.000
_cell.length_b   1.000
_cell.length_c   1.000
_cell.angle_alpha   90.00
_cell.angle_beta   90.00
_cell.angle_gamma   90.00
#
_symmetry.space_group_name_H-M   'P 1'
#
loop_
_entity.id
_entity.type
_entity.pdbx_description
1 polymer ?
#
loop_
_entity_poly.entity_id
_entity_poly.type
_entity_poly.pdbx_seq_one_letter_code
_entity_poly.pdbx_strand_id
1 'polypeptide(L)' 'MKTITISDDVYEKLVRIKGNKSFSAIIDELIKRNVEKRIDMLIKSAEKTGYEDELERISKEIRKSFRVRF' A
#
# COMPACT_ATOMS: atom_id res chain seq x y z
N MET A 1 9.43 -3.37 -28.81
CA MET A 1 10.20 -2.69 -27.75
C MET A 1 9.84 -1.22 -27.76
N LYS A 2 9.68 -0.59 -26.59
CA LYS A 2 9.50 0.86 -26.47
C LYS A 2 10.67 1.42 -25.65
N THR A 3 11.18 2.58 -26.04
CA THR A 3 12.27 3.26 -25.33
C THR A 3 11.68 4.21 -24.29
N ILE A 4 12.24 4.20 -23.09
CA ILE A 4 11.92 5.17 -22.03
C ILE A 4 13.21 5.84 -21.61
N THR A 5 13.13 7.14 -21.33
CA THR A 5 14.24 7.92 -20.78
C THR A 5 13.97 8.13 -19.30
N ILE A 6 15.01 7.97 -18.49
CA ILE A 6 14.99 8.16 -17.04
C ILE A 6 16.11 9.12 -16.66
N SER A 7 15.99 9.78 -15.51
CA SER A 7 17.08 10.62 -14.99
C SER A 7 18.28 9.77 -14.56
N ASP A 8 19.46 10.37 -14.59
CA ASP A 8 20.72 9.73 -14.21
C ASP A 8 20.65 9.18 -12.77
N ASP A 9 20.06 9.94 -11.85
CA ASP A 9 19.85 9.48 -10.46
C ASP A 9 19.03 8.19 -10.36
N VAL A 10 18.02 8.03 -11.22
CA VAL A 10 17.19 6.82 -11.24
C VAL A 10 17.96 5.67 -11.88
N TYR A 11 18.73 5.95 -12.95
CA TYR A 11 19.61 4.97 -13.55
C TYR A 11 20.61 4.41 -12.53
N GLU A 12 21.29 5.27 -11.78
CA GLU A 12 22.24 4.89 -10.73
C GLU A 12 21.61 4.02 -9.65
N LYS A 13 20.40 4.39 -9.18
CA LYS A 13 19.64 3.57 -8.22
C LYS A 13 19.32 2.20 -8.79
N LEU A 14 18.89 2.11 -10.05
CA LEU A 14 18.57 0.84 -10.69
C LEU A 14 19.83 -0.02 -10.88
N VAL A 15 20.96 0.56 -11.27
CA VAL A 15 22.25 -0.15 -11.41
C VAL A 15 22.66 -0.79 -10.08
N ARG A 16 22.56 -0.07 -8.96
CA ARG A 16 22.91 -0.59 -7.63
C ARG A 16 22.05 -1.78 -7.20
N ILE A 17 20.77 -1.78 -7.62
CA ILE A 17 19.82 -2.86 -7.29
C ILE A 17 19.90 -4.01 -8.31
N LYS A 18 20.46 -3.76 -9.50
CA LYS A 18 20.37 -4.67 -10.64
C LYS A 18 21.07 -6.00 -10.45
N GLY A 19 22.26 -5.99 -9.85
CA GLY A 19 23.11 -7.18 -9.78
C GLY A 19 23.25 -7.83 -11.17
N ASN A 20 22.87 -9.11 -11.26
CA ASN A 20 22.92 -9.89 -12.51
C ASN A 20 21.61 -9.88 -13.33
N LYS A 21 20.58 -9.13 -12.92
CA LYS A 21 19.28 -9.11 -13.61
C LYS A 21 19.26 -8.10 -14.76
N SER A 22 18.29 -8.21 -15.67
CA SER A 22 18.04 -7.17 -16.68
C SER A 22 17.27 -6.00 -16.08
N PHE A 23 17.43 -4.79 -16.65
CA PHE A 23 16.66 -3.62 -16.20
C PHE A 23 15.15 -3.86 -16.29
N SER A 24 14.67 -4.51 -17.36
CA SER A 24 13.26 -4.89 -17.51
C SER A 24 12.78 -5.81 -16.38
N ALA A 25 13.58 -6.78 -15.95
CA ALA A 25 13.22 -7.68 -14.86
C ALA A 25 13.10 -6.95 -13.52
N ILE A 26 14.00 -5.99 -13.24
CA ILE A 26 13.94 -5.20 -12.01
C ILE A 26 12.75 -4.25 -12.01
N ILE A 27 12.49 -3.60 -13.15
CA ILE A 27 11.33 -2.73 -13.29
C ILE A 27 10.05 -3.54 -13.06
N ASP A 28 9.94 -4.73 -13.64
CA ASP A 28 8.80 -5.63 -13.42
C ASP A 28 8.67 -6.05 -11.95
N GLU A 29 9.77 -6.42 -11.28
CA GLU A 29 9.77 -6.75 -9.85
C GLU A 29 9.36 -5.56 -8.97
N LEU A 30 9.85 -4.36 -9.27
CA LEU A 30 9.49 -3.14 -8.53
C LEU A 30 8.00 -2.80 -8.70
N ILE A 31 7.47 -2.96 -9.92
CA ILE A 31 6.04 -2.77 -10.19
C ILE A 31 5.22 -3.81 -9.43
N LYS A 32 5.56 -5.10 -9.54
CA LYS A 32 4.87 -6.20 -8.85
C LYS A 32 4.86 -6.01 -7.33
N ARG A 33 6.01 -5.71 -6.71
CA ARG A 33 6.09 -5.46 -5.26
C ARG A 33 5.20 -4.31 -4.80
N ASN A 34 5.09 -3.26 -5.61
CA ASN A 34 4.22 -2.12 -5.28
C ASN A 34 2.74 -2.50 -5.39
N VAL A 35 2.37 -3.21 -6.45
CA VAL A 35 0.99 -3.71 -6.64
C VAL A 35 0.61 -4.70 -5.54
N GLU A 36 1.47 -5.68 -5.23
CA GLU A 36 1.28 -6.66 -4.16
C GLU A 36 1.12 -5.97 -2.80
N LYS A 37 1.98 -4.99 -2.46
CA LYS A 37 1.81 -4.22 -1.22
C LYS A 37 0.48 -3.47 -1.15
N ARG A 38 0.01 -2.90 -2.27
CA ARG A 38 -1.29 -2.22 -2.33
C ARG A 38 -2.43 -3.21 -2.13
N ILE A 39 -2.36 -4.37 -2.75
CA ILE A 39 -3.36 -5.44 -2.59
C ILE A 39 -3.35 -5.96 -1.15
N ASP A 40 -2.18 -6.21 -0.56
CA ASP A 40 -2.05 -6.70 0.81
C ASP A 40 -2.59 -5.68 1.84
N MET A 41 -2.34 -4.38 1.63
CA MET A 41 -2.95 -3.32 2.45
C MET A 41 -4.48 -3.29 2.32
N LEU A 42 -5.00 -3.46 1.10
CA LEU A 42 -6.44 -3.52 0.88
C LEU A 42 -7.06 -4.74 1.57
N ILE A 43 -6.45 -5.92 1.45
CA ILE A 43 -6.88 -7.14 2.13
C ILE A 43 -6.88 -6.93 3.64
N LYS A 44 -5.77 -6.45 4.23
CA LYS A 44 -5.69 -6.17 5.68
C LYS A 44 -6.70 -5.11 6.14
N SER A 45 -7.01 -4.12 5.30
CA SER A 45 -8.04 -3.12 5.64
C SER A 45 -9.46 -3.66 5.52
N ALA A 46 -9.67 -4.69 4.71
CA ALA A 46 -10.96 -5.35 4.51
C ALA A 46 -11.16 -6.55 5.46
N GLU A 47 -10.07 -7.07 6.06
CA GLU A 47 -10.14 -8.09 7.09
C GLU A 47 -10.94 -7.58 8.28
N LYS A 48 -11.99 -8.34 8.63
CA LYS A 48 -12.74 -8.10 9.85
C LYS A 48 -11.81 -8.26 11.03
N THR A 49 -11.68 -7.20 11.79
CA THR A 49 -10.84 -7.16 12.99
C THR A 49 -11.51 -7.90 14.16
N GLY A 50 -12.81 -8.23 14.02
CA GLY A 50 -13.59 -8.87 15.08
C GLY A 50 -14.01 -7.91 16.20
N TYR A 51 -13.52 -6.67 16.15
CA TYR A 51 -13.86 -5.59 17.08
C TYR A 51 -15.00 -4.69 16.54
N GLU A 52 -15.64 -5.05 15.42
CA GLU A 52 -16.65 -4.20 14.78
C GLU A 52 -17.80 -3.85 15.75
N ASP A 53 -18.34 -4.86 16.43
CA ASP A 53 -19.45 -4.69 17.38
C ASP A 53 -19.03 -3.89 18.62
N GLU A 54 -17.79 -4.06 19.07
CA GLU A 54 -17.22 -3.34 20.22
C GLU A 54 -16.97 -1.88 19.88
N LEU A 55 -16.37 -1.59 18.71
CA LEU A 55 -16.15 -0.23 18.21
C LEU A 55 -17.47 0.50 17.95
N GLU A 56 -18.51 -0.19 17.45
CA GLU A 56 -19.84 0.41 17.31
C GLU A 56 -20.46 0.73 18.67
N ARG A 57 -20.29 -0.15 19.67
CA ARG A 57 -20.77 0.10 21.04
C ARG A 57 -20.08 1.30 21.66
N ILE A 58 -18.75 1.38 21.57
CA ILE A 58 -17.94 2.51 22.04
C ILE A 58 -18.37 3.81 21.31
N SER A 59 -18.53 3.77 19.99
CA SER A 59 -18.98 4.92 19.19
C SER A 59 -20.37 5.43 19.62
N LYS A 60 -21.30 4.52 19.89
CA LYS A 60 -22.64 4.86 20.42
C LYS A 60 -22.56 5.51 21.80
N GLU A 61 -21.72 5.00 22.69
CA GLU A 61 -21.51 5.59 24.02
C GLU A 61 -20.89 6.98 23.95
N ILE A 62 -19.87 7.16 23.10
CA ILE A 62 -19.24 8.45 22.84
C ILE A 62 -20.28 9.44 22.31
N ARG A 63 -21.07 9.08 21.29
CA ARG A 63 -22.13 9.96 20.75
C ARG A 63 -23.18 10.34 21.79
N LYS A 64 -23.56 9.40 22.67
CA LYS A 64 -24.47 9.66 23.80
C LYS A 64 -23.86 10.60 24.83
N SER A 65 -22.58 10.40 25.17
CA SER A 65 -21.81 11.24 26.10
C SER A 65 -21.72 12.69 25.62
N PHE A 66 -21.46 12.89 24.32
CA PHE A 66 -21.39 14.23 23.72
C PHE A 66 -22.75 14.92 23.53
N ARG A 67 -23.87 14.32 23.98
CA ARG A 67 -25.25 14.86 23.84
C ARG A 67 -25.54 15.41 22.44
N VAL A 68 -24.97 14.82 21.39
CA VAL A 68 -25.25 15.22 20.02
C VAL A 68 -26.67 14.75 19.70
N ARG A 69 -27.65 15.63 19.93
CA ARG A 69 -29.02 15.45 19.45
C ARG A 69 -28.97 15.54 17.93
N PHE A 70 -29.40 14.47 17.27
CA PHE A 70 -29.93 14.58 15.91
C PHE A 70 -31.25 15.35 15.95
#